data_AF-A0A348DBZ2-F1
#
_entry.id   AF-A0A348DBZ2-F1
#
_cell.length_a   1.000
_cell.length_b   1.000
_cell.length_c   1.000
_cell.angle_alpha   90.00
_cell.angle_beta   90.00
_cell.angle_gamma   90.00
#
_symmetry.space_group_name_H-M   'P 1'
#
loop_
_entity.id
_entity.type
_entity.pdbx_description
1 polymer ?
#
loop_
_entity_poly.entity_id
_entity_poly.type
_entity_poly.pdbx_seq_one_letter_code
_entity_poly.pdbx_strand_id
1 'polypeptide(L)'
;MDIKPFVRDAYQQKFSSREQFYKHSVISPFTSAYLIKQKMFRKDFSFVNDIESNAEFSSDPEYFILSKLLPLIRRNDEQSVLSIILHEIWQGVLSGKILVNHPSVFKLFPQCSSLQIRFPNLELSCEAFHWNAKKPDGTIEKKFLCRSKVCRDPQVLPDLKKDFIDFTIYDWLAHYGMTYLVAGEPSKRDFPIKLAGYFNRIRELHSRLYCRSCGVLMVPDMKYARVEAIVWDAKSKGFVKKPFQAAYRLTVFKCASHSCEQFGIGHYINHCIGYKCSEIIDGRDLHEKCSEGRFICASCGSCCTTHQEKFGNVNKGETEQVKYNRLYRNSPFFSS
;
A
#
# COMPACT_ATOMS: atom_id res chain seq x y z
N MET A 1 -1.08 -37.07 29.01
CA MET A 1 0.02 -36.34 29.68
C MET A 1 -0.32 -34.87 29.59
N ASP A 2 -0.56 -34.20 30.71
CA ASP A 2 -0.90 -32.77 30.68
C ASP A 2 0.37 -31.98 30.31
N ILE A 3 0.36 -31.40 29.11
CA ILE A 3 1.53 -30.76 28.51
C ILE A 3 1.91 -29.49 29.29
N LYS A 4 0.94 -28.83 29.94
CA LYS A 4 1.16 -27.55 30.64
C LYS A 4 2.08 -27.67 31.87
N PRO A 5 1.87 -28.61 32.81
CA PRO A 5 2.78 -28.84 33.92
C PRO A 5 4.20 -29.17 33.46
N PHE A 6 4.34 -30.09 32.50
CA PHE A 6 5.64 -30.48 31.97
C PHE A 6 6.42 -29.30 31.35
N VAL A 7 5.76 -28.48 30.53
CA VAL A 7 6.40 -27.29 29.93
C VAL A 7 6.79 -26.26 30.99
N ARG A 8 5.94 -26.05 32.01
CA ARG A 8 6.23 -25.11 33.11
C ARG A 8 7.44 -25.56 33.91
N ASP A 9 7.50 -26.84 34.26
CA ASP A 9 8.56 -27.38 35.11
C ASP A 9 9.89 -27.46 34.32
N ALA A 10 9.83 -27.86 33.04
CA ALA A 10 10.98 -27.81 32.13
C ALA A 10 11.50 -26.37 31.90
N TYR A 11 10.60 -25.38 31.82
CA TYR A 11 10.98 -23.97 31.72
C TYR A 11 11.78 -23.52 32.95
N GLN A 12 11.29 -23.80 34.16
CA GLN A 12 11.95 -23.41 35.40
C GLN A 12 13.31 -24.08 35.58
N GLN A 13 13.48 -25.30 35.08
CA GLN A 13 14.75 -26.03 35.14
C GLN A 13 15.79 -25.55 34.11
N LYS A 14 15.35 -25.03 32.95
CA LYS A 14 16.25 -24.68 31.83
C LYS A 14 16.53 -23.19 31.70
N PHE A 15 15.67 -22.33 32.23
CA PHE A 15 15.80 -20.88 32.06
C PHE A 15 15.69 -20.17 33.41
N SER A 16 16.72 -19.40 33.75
CA SER A 16 16.76 -18.59 34.97
C SER A 16 16.00 -17.27 34.84
N SER A 17 15.67 -16.86 33.61
CA SER A 17 14.83 -15.70 33.35
C SER A 17 14.04 -15.83 32.05
N ARG A 18 12.97 -15.03 31.94
CA ARG A 18 12.15 -14.92 30.74
C ARG A 18 12.94 -14.38 29.54
N GLU A 19 13.94 -13.54 29.80
CA GLU A 19 14.84 -13.00 28.80
C GLU A 19 15.78 -14.07 28.23
N GLN A 20 16.29 -14.97 29.08
CA GLN A 20 17.09 -16.10 28.64
C GLN A 20 16.26 -17.05 27.77
N PHE A 21 14.99 -17.27 28.13
CA PHE A 21 14.06 -18.06 27.34
C PHE A 21 13.82 -17.46 25.95
N TYR A 22 13.55 -16.15 25.85
CA TYR A 22 13.33 -15.47 24.57
C TYR A 22 14.57 -15.32 23.69
N LYS A 23 15.76 -15.39 24.28
CA LYS A 23 17.03 -15.40 23.55
C LYS A 23 17.49 -16.80 23.16
N HIS A 24 16.80 -17.85 23.61
CA HIS A 24 17.14 -19.22 23.24
C HIS A 24 16.96 -19.45 21.73
N SER A 25 17.94 -20.04 21.06
CA SER A 25 17.99 -20.16 19.58
C SER A 25 16.76 -20.84 18.97
N VAL A 26 16.17 -21.81 19.68
CA VAL A 26 14.96 -22.53 19.23
C VAL A 26 13.68 -21.71 19.46
N ILE A 27 13.65 -20.84 20.47
CA ILE A 27 12.43 -20.12 20.90
C ILE A 27 12.35 -18.74 20.24
N SER A 28 13.51 -18.07 20.15
CA SER A 28 13.64 -16.70 19.67
C SER A 28 12.95 -16.44 18.34
N PRO A 29 13.03 -17.33 17.32
CA PRO A 29 12.32 -17.13 16.04
C PRO A 29 10.80 -17.00 16.23
N PHE A 30 10.21 -17.78 17.13
CA PHE A 30 8.77 -17.79 17.39
C PHE A 30 8.33 -16.63 18.30
N THR A 31 9.20 -16.16 19.19
CA THR A 31 8.84 -15.13 20.16
C THR A 31 9.17 -13.71 19.70
N SER A 32 10.15 -13.53 18.82
CA SER A 32 10.61 -12.19 18.40
C SER A 32 9.51 -11.41 17.67
N ALA A 33 8.83 -12.05 16.73
CA ALA A 33 7.68 -11.49 16.03
C ALA A 33 6.57 -11.04 16.99
N TYR A 34 6.26 -11.89 17.97
CA TYR A 34 5.25 -11.62 19.00
C TYR A 34 5.65 -10.43 19.89
N LEU A 35 6.90 -10.40 20.36
CA LEU A 35 7.40 -9.33 21.24
C LEU A 35 7.43 -7.97 20.54
N ILE A 36 7.85 -7.92 19.27
CA ILE A 36 7.83 -6.70 18.46
C ILE A 36 6.40 -6.20 18.29
N LYS A 37 5.45 -7.07 17.90
CA LYS A 37 4.04 -6.70 17.79
C LYS A 37 3.42 -6.30 19.12
N GLN A 38 3.84 -6.91 20.23
CA GLN A 38 3.40 -6.51 21.56
C GLN A 38 3.87 -5.10 21.90
N LYS A 39 5.10 -4.73 21.54
CA LYS A 39 5.59 -3.35 21.69
C LYS A 39 4.80 -2.36 20.83
N MET A 40 4.52 -2.70 19.56
CA MET A 40 3.64 -1.90 18.71
C MET A 40 2.26 -1.72 19.35
N PHE A 41 1.64 -2.80 19.82
CA PHE A 41 0.33 -2.75 20.47
C PHE A 41 0.35 -1.88 21.73
N ARG A 42 1.41 -1.97 22.55
CA ARG A 42 1.59 -1.13 23.74
C ARG A 42 2.06 0.28 23.43
N LYS A 43 2.30 0.62 22.15
CA LYS A 43 2.82 1.91 21.68
C LYS A 43 4.21 2.22 22.26
N ASP A 44 5.01 1.19 22.54
CA ASP A 44 6.42 1.28 22.88
C ASP A 44 7.25 1.36 21.60
N PHE A 45 7.55 2.58 21.16
CA PHE A 45 8.24 2.86 19.89
C PHE A 45 9.69 2.35 19.82
N SER A 46 10.24 1.77 20.89
CA SER A 46 11.53 1.07 20.81
C SER A 46 11.51 -0.10 19.80
N PHE A 47 10.33 -0.61 19.44
CA PHE A 47 10.15 -1.62 18.39
C PHE A 47 10.75 -1.20 17.04
N VAL A 48 10.85 0.11 16.75
CA VAL A 48 11.48 0.61 15.52
C VAL A 48 12.94 0.18 15.47
N ASN A 49 13.66 0.29 16.59
CA ASN A 49 15.06 -0.11 16.68
C ASN A 49 15.20 -1.63 16.59
N ASP A 50 14.29 -2.38 17.21
CA ASP A 50 14.29 -3.85 17.15
C ASP A 50 14.13 -4.34 15.70
N ILE A 51 13.32 -3.65 14.90
CA ILE A 51 13.15 -3.95 13.47
C ILE A 51 14.37 -3.52 12.67
N GLU A 52 14.85 -2.27 12.84
CA GLU A 52 15.96 -1.74 12.04
C GLU A 52 17.29 -2.46 12.29
N SER A 53 17.48 -3.02 13.48
CA SER A 53 18.69 -3.80 13.83
C SER A 53 18.60 -5.27 13.43
N ASN A 54 17.45 -5.75 12.98
CA ASN A 54 17.24 -7.13 12.56
C ASN A 54 17.01 -7.22 11.04
N ALA A 55 17.91 -7.91 10.33
CA ALA A 55 17.84 -8.04 8.88
C ALA A 55 16.55 -8.71 8.39
N GLU A 56 16.06 -9.73 9.11
CA GLU A 56 14.82 -10.43 8.77
C GLU A 56 13.62 -9.48 8.84
N PHE A 57 13.40 -8.84 9.99
CA PHE A 57 12.26 -7.93 10.17
C PHE A 57 12.36 -6.65 9.35
N SER A 58 13.56 -6.10 9.13
CA SER A 58 13.73 -4.91 8.29
C SER A 58 13.52 -5.20 6.80
N SER A 59 13.63 -6.46 6.39
CA SER A 59 13.32 -6.93 5.03
C SER A 59 11.88 -7.43 4.84
N ASP A 60 11.16 -7.70 5.94
CA ASP A 60 9.74 -8.05 5.87
C ASP A 60 8.88 -6.78 5.69
N PRO A 61 8.10 -6.68 4.59
CA PRO A 61 7.27 -5.50 4.32
C PRO A 61 6.27 -5.14 5.43
N GLU A 62 5.70 -6.10 6.14
CA GLU A 62 4.76 -5.83 7.24
C GLU A 62 5.45 -5.01 8.33
N TYR A 63 6.58 -5.52 8.82
CA TYR A 63 7.36 -4.88 9.87
C TYR A 63 7.99 -3.57 9.41
N PHE A 64 8.54 -3.54 8.18
CA PHE A 64 9.07 -2.32 7.59
C PHE A 64 8.01 -1.21 7.57
N ILE A 65 6.83 -1.47 7.01
CA ILE A 65 5.75 -0.47 6.88
C ILE A 65 5.28 0.00 8.25
N LEU A 66 5.04 -0.91 9.20
CA LEU A 66 4.60 -0.56 10.55
C LEU A 66 5.66 0.25 11.31
N SER A 67 6.95 -0.06 11.13
CA SER A 67 8.06 0.70 11.74
C SER A 67 8.14 2.15 11.26
N LYS A 68 7.80 2.40 10.00
CA LYS A 68 7.81 3.75 9.43
C LYS A 68 6.50 4.49 9.68
N LEU A 69 5.36 3.81 9.66
CA LEU A 69 4.04 4.43 9.73
C LEU A 69 3.59 4.75 11.16
N LEU A 70 3.61 3.77 12.06
CA LEU A 70 2.98 3.89 13.39
C LEU A 70 3.56 5.03 14.24
N PRO A 71 4.89 5.31 14.22
CA PRO A 71 5.44 6.45 14.96
C PRO A 71 4.92 7.82 14.49
N LEU A 72 4.46 7.94 13.24
CA LEU A 72 4.00 9.20 12.65
C LEU A 72 2.58 9.57 13.08
N ILE A 73 1.75 8.57 13.40
CA ILE A 73 0.32 8.75 13.69
C ILE A 73 0.15 9.55 15.00
N ARG A 74 -0.85 10.44 15.03
CA ARG A 74 -1.17 11.40 16.11
C ARG A 74 -0.11 12.48 16.38
N ARG A 75 1.05 12.44 15.73
CA ARG A 75 2.12 13.46 15.88
C ARG A 75 2.26 14.39 14.68
N ASN A 76 1.68 13.98 13.56
CA ASN A 76 1.69 14.71 12.30
C ASN A 76 0.27 14.71 11.73
N ASP A 77 -0.05 15.69 10.88
CA ASP A 77 -1.31 15.71 10.15
C ASP A 77 -1.35 14.55 9.12
N GLU A 78 -2.56 14.13 8.75
CA GLU A 78 -2.77 12.97 7.88
C GLU A 78 -2.07 13.11 6.51
N GLN A 79 -2.03 14.32 5.95
CA GLN A 79 -1.40 14.56 4.65
C GLN A 79 0.12 14.41 4.72
N SER A 80 0.74 14.91 5.79
CA SER A 80 2.15 14.71 6.09
C SER A 80 2.48 13.22 6.30
N VAL A 81 1.68 12.51 7.11
CA VAL A 81 1.86 11.06 7.33
C VAL A 81 1.79 10.31 5.99
N LEU A 82 0.78 10.62 5.16
CA LEU A 82 0.60 9.98 3.86
C LEU A 82 1.81 10.23 2.95
N SER A 83 2.25 11.48 2.86
CA SER A 83 3.37 11.85 2.00
C SER A 83 4.66 11.15 2.39
N ILE A 84 4.92 11.02 3.71
CA ILE A 84 6.11 10.35 4.26
C ILE A 84 6.02 8.84 4.01
N ILE A 85 4.91 8.18 4.35
CA ILE A 85 4.83 6.73 4.21
C ILE A 85 4.88 6.29 2.74
N LEU A 86 4.30 7.05 1.82
CA LEU A 86 4.39 6.76 0.38
C LEU A 86 5.83 6.87 -0.12
N HIS A 87 6.60 7.84 0.40
CA HIS A 87 8.02 7.99 0.13
C HIS A 87 8.82 6.80 0.67
N GLU A 88 8.65 6.46 1.95
CA GLU A 88 9.34 5.35 2.60
C GLU A 88 9.06 4.01 1.90
N ILE A 89 7.80 3.75 1.53
CA ILE A 89 7.45 2.55 0.75
C ILE A 89 8.19 2.56 -0.59
N TRP A 90 8.20 3.67 -1.32
CA TRP A 90 8.89 3.73 -2.60
C TRP A 90 10.40 3.53 -2.48
N GLN A 91 11.04 4.12 -1.47
CA GLN A 91 12.46 3.86 -1.18
C GLN A 91 12.71 2.39 -0.82
N GLY A 92 11.79 1.77 -0.08
CA GLY A 92 11.79 0.34 0.18
C GLY A 92 11.76 -0.49 -1.11
N VAL A 93 10.92 -0.12 -2.07
CA VAL A 93 10.85 -0.79 -3.38
C VAL A 93 12.14 -0.57 -4.18
N LEU A 94 12.64 0.65 -4.27
CA LEU A 94 13.90 0.97 -4.99
C LEU A 94 15.11 0.23 -4.44
N SER A 95 15.18 0.06 -3.13
CA SER A 95 16.27 -0.64 -2.45
C SER A 95 16.11 -2.17 -2.41
N GLY A 96 14.99 -2.70 -2.92
CA GLY A 96 14.67 -4.12 -2.85
C GLY A 96 14.23 -4.61 -1.46
N LYS A 97 14.10 -3.72 -0.47
CA LYS A 97 13.59 -4.05 0.88
C LYS A 97 12.10 -4.35 0.91
N ILE A 98 11.33 -3.81 -0.05
CA ILE A 98 9.91 -4.12 -0.19
C ILE A 98 9.69 -4.82 -1.52
N LEU A 99 9.45 -6.13 -1.43
CA LEU A 99 8.83 -6.89 -2.50
C LEU A 99 7.31 -6.72 -2.40
N VAL A 100 6.71 -5.99 -3.33
CA VAL A 100 5.28 -5.60 -3.25
C VAL A 100 4.28 -6.75 -3.38
N ASN A 101 4.74 -7.93 -3.81
CA ASN A 101 3.98 -9.18 -3.86
C ASN A 101 4.33 -10.12 -2.69
N HIS A 102 5.14 -9.70 -1.73
CA HIS A 102 5.47 -10.53 -0.57
C HIS A 102 4.20 -10.86 0.23
N PRO A 103 4.02 -12.10 0.72
CA PRO A 103 2.82 -12.50 1.47
C PRO A 103 2.49 -11.60 2.66
N SER A 104 3.50 -11.05 3.35
CA SER A 104 3.29 -10.15 4.48
C SER A 104 2.66 -8.80 4.09
N VAL A 105 2.80 -8.35 2.84
CA VAL A 105 2.03 -7.20 2.31
C VAL A 105 0.55 -7.53 2.34
N PHE A 106 0.13 -8.74 1.98
CA PHE A 106 -1.28 -9.15 1.97
C PHE A 106 -1.82 -9.50 3.34
N LYS A 107 -0.96 -9.93 4.27
CA LYS A 107 -1.32 -10.00 5.69
C LYS A 107 -1.66 -8.61 6.25
N LEU A 108 -0.90 -7.59 5.84
CA LEU A 108 -1.14 -6.21 6.27
C LEU A 108 -2.27 -5.52 5.47
N PHE A 109 -2.39 -5.80 4.17
CA PHE A 109 -3.37 -5.25 3.24
C PHE A 109 -4.16 -6.38 2.56
N PRO A 110 -5.11 -7.01 3.27
CA PRO A 110 -5.82 -8.20 2.81
C PRO A 110 -6.60 -7.99 1.51
N GLN A 111 -6.70 -9.05 0.71
CA GLN A 111 -7.53 -9.12 -0.48
C GLN A 111 -8.97 -9.55 -0.12
N CYS A 112 -9.98 -8.98 -0.78
CA CYS A 112 -11.35 -9.49 -0.70
C CYS A 112 -11.65 -10.49 -1.83
N SER A 113 -12.61 -11.40 -1.59
CA SER A 113 -13.08 -12.42 -2.54
C SER A 113 -13.48 -11.82 -3.89
N SER A 114 -14.02 -10.60 -3.88
CA SER A 114 -14.48 -9.92 -5.09
C SER A 114 -13.32 -9.54 -6.01
N LEU A 115 -12.14 -9.27 -5.47
CA LEU A 115 -10.91 -9.09 -6.25
C LEU A 115 -10.32 -10.44 -6.64
N GLN A 116 -10.29 -11.41 -5.73
CA GLN A 116 -9.74 -12.75 -6.00
C GLN A 116 -10.43 -13.41 -7.22
N ILE A 117 -11.76 -13.31 -7.31
CA ILE A 117 -12.54 -13.88 -8.42
C ILE A 117 -12.29 -13.14 -9.74
N ARG A 118 -12.07 -11.82 -9.70
CA ARG A 118 -11.98 -10.97 -10.91
C ARG A 118 -10.56 -10.79 -11.43
N PHE A 119 -9.59 -10.91 -10.55
CA PHE A 119 -8.18 -10.71 -10.82
C PHE A 119 -7.40 -11.93 -10.34
N PRO A 120 -7.72 -13.15 -10.85
CA PRO A 120 -7.09 -14.38 -10.38
C PRO A 120 -5.58 -14.39 -10.63
N ASN A 121 -5.13 -13.58 -11.58
CA ASN A 121 -3.74 -13.57 -12.04
C ASN A 121 -2.91 -12.40 -11.49
N LEU A 122 -3.47 -11.50 -10.69
CA LEU A 122 -2.72 -10.45 -9.97
C LEU A 122 -3.41 -10.21 -8.66
N GLU A 123 -2.75 -10.58 -7.58
CA GLU A 123 -3.29 -10.32 -6.26
C GLU A 123 -3.33 -8.80 -6.01
N LEU A 124 -4.49 -8.32 -5.55
CA LEU A 124 -4.78 -6.92 -5.25
C LEU A 124 -5.37 -6.80 -3.84
N SER A 125 -4.90 -5.83 -3.08
CA SER A 125 -5.43 -5.51 -1.75
C SER A 125 -6.83 -4.91 -1.84
N CYS A 126 -7.66 -5.15 -0.83
CA CYS A 126 -9.02 -4.63 -0.78
C CYS A 126 -9.02 -3.09 -0.72
N GLU A 127 -9.78 -2.46 -1.61
CA GLU A 127 -10.05 -1.01 -1.62
C GLU A 127 -11.56 -0.77 -1.50
N ALA A 128 -12.24 -1.61 -0.72
CA ALA A 128 -13.69 -1.49 -0.56
C ALA A 128 -14.05 -0.14 0.06
N PHE A 129 -15.10 0.49 -0.48
CA PHE A 129 -15.65 1.74 0.04
C PHE A 129 -17.18 1.66 0.07
N HIS A 130 -17.77 2.39 1.00
CA HIS A 130 -19.21 2.50 1.16
C HIS A 130 -19.84 3.28 0.00
N TRP A 131 -20.95 2.76 -0.50
CA TRP A 131 -21.72 3.34 -1.60
C TRP A 131 -23.21 3.27 -1.30
N ASN A 132 -23.87 4.43 -1.42
CA ASN A 132 -25.31 4.57 -1.25
C ASN A 132 -25.98 4.48 -2.62
N ALA A 133 -26.52 3.31 -2.97
CA ALA A 133 -27.27 3.12 -4.20
C ALA A 133 -28.71 3.60 -4.02
N LYS A 134 -29.13 4.62 -4.77
CA LYS A 134 -30.52 5.06 -4.82
C LYS A 134 -31.32 4.08 -5.69
N LYS A 135 -32.38 3.50 -5.13
CA LYS A 135 -33.35 2.67 -5.84
C LYS A 135 -34.43 3.53 -6.51
N PRO A 136 -35.18 2.98 -7.50
CA PRO A 136 -36.26 3.71 -8.17
C PRO A 136 -37.37 4.20 -7.25
N ASP A 137 -37.60 3.50 -6.14
CA ASP A 137 -38.56 3.86 -5.08
C ASP A 137 -38.06 4.97 -4.13
N GLY A 138 -36.87 5.54 -4.40
CA GLY A 138 -36.25 6.56 -3.57
C GLY A 138 -35.48 6.02 -2.35
N THR A 139 -35.54 4.73 -2.07
CA THR A 139 -34.80 4.12 -0.94
C THR A 139 -33.30 4.04 -1.22
N ILE A 140 -32.49 4.04 -0.15
CA ILE A 140 -31.04 3.92 -0.24
C ILE A 140 -30.62 2.52 0.18
N GLU A 141 -29.99 1.80 -0.72
CA GLU A 141 -29.32 0.53 -0.43
C GLU A 141 -27.83 0.77 -0.17
N LYS A 142 -27.38 0.46 1.04
CA LYS A 142 -25.97 0.54 1.42
C LYS A 142 -25.22 -0.67 0.87
N LYS A 143 -24.15 -0.44 0.11
CA LYS A 143 -23.27 -1.49 -0.44
C LYS A 143 -21.82 -1.12 -0.25
N PHE A 144 -20.96 -2.13 -0.17
CA PHE A 144 -19.53 -1.94 -0.41
C PHE A 144 -19.23 -2.16 -1.88
N LEU A 145 -18.42 -1.27 -2.44
CA LEU A 145 -17.85 -1.44 -3.77
C LEU A 145 -16.33 -1.53 -3.67
N CYS A 146 -15.72 -2.50 -4.34
CA CYS A 146 -14.28 -2.57 -4.56
C CYS A 146 -14.04 -2.55 -6.08
N ARG A 147 -13.22 -1.60 -6.57
CA ARG A 147 -12.96 -1.39 -8.01
C ARG A 147 -14.26 -1.35 -8.86
N SER A 148 -15.26 -0.64 -8.38
CA SER A 148 -16.58 -0.45 -9.03
C SER A 148 -17.47 -1.69 -9.11
N LYS A 149 -17.18 -2.74 -8.32
CA LYS A 149 -17.96 -3.98 -8.24
C LYS A 149 -18.39 -4.22 -6.80
N VAL A 150 -19.54 -4.85 -6.61
CA VAL A 150 -20.04 -5.19 -5.27
C VAL A 150 -19.02 -6.05 -4.54
N CYS A 151 -18.64 -5.63 -3.33
CA CYS A 151 -17.76 -6.34 -2.43
C CYS A 151 -18.61 -6.95 -1.30
N ARG A 152 -18.61 -8.28 -1.20
CA ARG A 152 -19.43 -9.01 -0.20
C ARG A 152 -18.71 -9.24 1.12
N ASP A 153 -17.39 -9.16 1.11
CA ASP A 153 -16.49 -9.43 2.21
C ASP A 153 -15.45 -8.29 2.34
N PRO A 154 -15.87 -7.07 2.70
CA PRO A 154 -14.97 -5.93 2.81
C PRO A 154 -13.91 -6.18 3.89
N GLN A 155 -12.64 -6.26 3.49
CA GLN A 155 -11.50 -6.46 4.40
C GLN A 155 -10.95 -5.14 4.98
N VAL A 156 -11.69 -4.05 4.82
CA VAL A 156 -11.26 -2.68 5.17
C VAL A 156 -11.84 -2.22 6.51
N LEU A 157 -12.72 -2.99 7.14
CA LEU A 157 -13.29 -2.58 8.42
C LEU A 157 -12.36 -3.04 9.55
N PRO A 158 -11.95 -2.14 10.46
CA PRO A 158 -11.12 -2.53 11.59
C PRO A 158 -11.90 -3.40 12.57
N ASP A 159 -11.24 -4.43 13.09
CA ASP A 159 -11.70 -5.27 14.19
C ASP A 159 -10.66 -5.26 15.31
N LEU A 160 -10.92 -4.47 16.36
CA LEU A 160 -10.02 -4.39 17.52
C LEU A 160 -10.24 -5.52 18.55
N LYS A 161 -11.17 -6.45 18.30
CA LYS A 161 -11.43 -7.59 19.20
C LYS A 161 -10.52 -8.78 18.92
N LYS A 162 -9.93 -8.87 17.72
CA LYS A 162 -8.99 -9.93 17.37
C LYS A 162 -7.66 -9.76 18.09
N ASP A 163 -6.85 -10.82 18.07
CA ASP A 163 -5.49 -10.75 18.60
C ASP A 163 -4.64 -9.78 17.78
N PHE A 164 -3.81 -8.98 18.46
CA PHE A 164 -2.94 -7.98 17.82
C PHE A 164 -1.89 -8.61 16.89
N ILE A 165 -1.63 -9.91 17.03
CA ILE A 165 -0.81 -10.68 16.09
C ILE A 165 -1.44 -10.75 14.70
N ASP A 166 -2.76 -10.65 14.61
CA ASP A 166 -3.52 -10.72 13.34
C ASP A 166 -4.08 -9.35 12.90
N PHE A 167 -3.58 -8.27 13.48
CA PHE A 167 -3.92 -6.91 13.05
C PHE A 167 -3.45 -6.66 11.62
N THR A 168 -4.39 -6.25 10.77
CA THR A 168 -4.12 -5.69 9.45
C THR A 168 -3.83 -4.21 9.61
N ILE A 169 -3.55 -3.52 8.50
CA ILE A 169 -3.31 -2.07 8.53
C ILE A 169 -4.51 -1.32 9.10
N TYR A 170 -5.73 -1.78 8.83
CA TYR A 170 -6.96 -1.09 9.23
C TYR A 170 -7.09 -1.10 10.77
N ASP A 171 -6.76 -2.22 11.40
CA ASP A 171 -6.80 -2.39 12.85
C ASP A 171 -5.67 -1.63 13.52
N TRP A 172 -4.45 -1.70 12.97
CA TRP A 172 -3.32 -0.91 13.48
C TRP A 172 -3.61 0.59 13.44
N LEU A 173 -4.14 1.09 12.32
CA LEU A 173 -4.52 2.49 12.19
C LEU A 173 -5.61 2.87 13.19
N ALA A 174 -6.66 2.06 13.33
CA ALA A 174 -7.72 2.28 14.32
C ALA A 174 -7.20 2.26 15.76
N HIS A 175 -6.31 1.32 16.10
CA HIS A 175 -5.66 1.20 17.42
C HIS A 175 -4.78 2.42 17.76
N TYR A 176 -4.13 3.00 16.75
CA TYR A 176 -3.40 4.26 16.87
C TYR A 176 -4.30 5.49 16.77
N GLY A 177 -5.61 5.29 16.63
CA GLY A 177 -6.64 6.31 16.69
C GLY A 177 -6.89 7.02 15.36
N MET A 178 -6.46 6.48 14.23
CA MET A 178 -6.89 6.95 12.92
C MET A 178 -8.23 6.31 12.56
N THR A 179 -9.24 7.13 12.29
CA THR A 179 -10.61 6.68 11.99
C THR A 179 -11.02 7.10 10.60
N TYR A 180 -12.02 6.40 10.04
CA TYR A 180 -12.70 6.88 8.84
C TYR A 180 -13.38 8.23 9.07
N LEU A 181 -13.51 9.01 8.00
CA LEU A 181 -14.25 10.28 7.98
C LEU A 181 -15.68 10.11 8.48
N VAL A 182 -16.30 8.98 8.13
CA VAL A 182 -17.60 8.55 8.65
C VAL A 182 -17.43 7.15 9.23
N ALA A 183 -17.79 6.99 10.51
CA ALA A 183 -17.64 5.72 11.22
C ALA A 183 -18.41 4.59 10.51
N GLY A 184 -17.72 3.48 10.24
CA GLY A 184 -18.30 2.33 9.52
C GLY A 184 -18.53 2.53 8.02
N GLU A 185 -18.27 3.73 7.48
CA GLU A 185 -18.50 4.06 6.08
C GLU A 185 -17.20 4.52 5.40
N PRO A 186 -16.25 3.59 5.12
CA PRO A 186 -15.00 3.93 4.46
C PRO A 186 -15.25 4.55 3.09
N SER A 187 -14.46 5.55 2.73
CA SER A 187 -14.51 6.25 1.45
C SER A 187 -13.15 6.20 0.75
N LYS A 188 -13.14 6.48 -0.55
CA LYS A 188 -11.89 6.61 -1.32
C LYS A 188 -10.98 7.75 -0.85
N ARG A 189 -11.49 8.66 -0.02
CA ARG A 189 -10.73 9.78 0.53
C ARG A 189 -9.98 9.41 1.80
N ASP A 190 -10.36 8.30 2.45
CA ASP A 190 -9.76 7.88 3.71
C ASP A 190 -8.34 7.37 3.52
N PHE A 191 -7.47 7.72 4.46
CA PHE A 191 -6.07 7.32 4.48
C PHE A 191 -5.83 5.81 4.29
N PRO A 192 -6.52 4.90 5.03
CA PRO A 192 -6.27 3.47 4.91
C PRO A 192 -6.56 2.94 3.50
N ILE A 193 -7.61 3.48 2.85
CA ILE A 193 -8.01 3.09 1.49
C ILE A 193 -7.00 3.59 0.46
N LYS A 194 -6.51 4.82 0.61
CA LYS A 194 -5.45 5.38 -0.25
C LYS A 194 -4.17 4.55 -0.20
N LEU A 195 -3.80 4.04 0.98
CA LEU A 195 -2.57 3.26 1.17
C LEU A 195 -2.66 1.89 0.48
N ALA A 196 -3.78 1.18 0.62
CA ALA A 196 -4.03 -0.07 -0.12
C ALA A 196 -4.03 0.17 -1.65
N GLY A 197 -4.70 1.22 -2.10
CA GLY A 197 -4.73 1.61 -3.52
C GLY A 197 -3.35 1.96 -4.08
N TYR A 198 -2.45 2.48 -3.25
CA TYR A 198 -1.06 2.73 -3.66
C TYR A 198 -0.32 1.43 -3.98
N PHE A 199 -0.38 0.42 -3.12
CA PHE A 199 0.25 -0.88 -3.40
C PHE A 199 -0.34 -1.55 -4.64
N ASN A 200 -1.66 -1.49 -4.82
CA ASN A 200 -2.30 -2.01 -6.02
C ASN A 200 -1.76 -1.30 -7.26
N ARG A 201 -1.65 0.02 -7.21
CA ARG A 201 -1.13 0.81 -8.32
C ARG A 201 0.32 0.48 -8.65
N ILE A 202 1.19 0.26 -7.66
CA ILE A 202 2.58 -0.17 -7.91
C ILE A 202 2.58 -1.50 -8.66
N ARG A 203 1.82 -2.48 -8.21
CA ARG A 203 1.73 -3.82 -8.84
C ARG A 203 1.21 -3.77 -10.27
N GLU A 204 0.13 -3.00 -10.48
CA GLU A 204 -0.52 -2.81 -11.78
C GLU A 204 0.40 -2.10 -12.77
N LEU A 205 1.10 -1.04 -12.34
CA LEU A 205 1.94 -0.24 -13.23
C LEU A 205 3.39 -0.74 -13.33
N HIS A 206 3.80 -1.73 -12.52
CA HIS A 206 5.21 -2.06 -12.29
C HIS A 206 6.04 -2.22 -13.56
N SER A 207 5.53 -2.97 -14.55
CA SER A 207 6.22 -3.21 -15.83
C SER A 207 6.45 -1.92 -16.64
N ARG A 208 5.64 -0.88 -16.42
CA ARG A 208 5.79 0.43 -17.04
C ARG A 208 6.72 1.35 -16.26
N LEU A 209 7.02 1.07 -15.00
CA LEU A 209 7.83 1.97 -14.16
C LEU A 209 9.33 1.90 -14.43
N TYR A 210 9.78 1.02 -15.33
CA TYR A 210 11.17 0.91 -15.75
C TYR A 210 11.51 1.90 -16.87
N CYS A 211 12.75 2.42 -16.82
CA CYS A 211 13.32 3.19 -17.92
C CYS A 211 13.51 2.27 -19.13
N ARG A 212 12.99 2.67 -20.30
CA ARG A 212 13.10 1.88 -21.54
C ARG A 212 14.51 1.89 -22.14
N SER A 213 15.36 2.85 -21.75
CA SER A 213 16.72 2.98 -22.25
C SER A 213 17.72 2.14 -21.43
N CYS A 214 17.72 2.25 -20.10
CA CYS A 214 18.68 1.53 -19.25
C CYS A 214 18.09 0.39 -18.40
N GLY A 215 16.77 0.15 -18.46
CA GLY A 215 16.12 -0.93 -17.71
C GLY A 215 16.06 -0.72 -16.19
N VAL A 216 16.48 0.42 -15.66
CA VAL A 216 16.43 0.73 -14.22
C VAL A 216 15.03 1.19 -13.81
N LEU A 217 14.57 0.78 -12.63
CA LEU A 217 13.31 1.25 -12.04
C LEU A 217 13.38 2.77 -11.84
N MET A 218 12.44 3.51 -12.43
CA MET A 218 12.43 4.97 -12.35
C MET A 218 12.02 5.44 -10.96
N VAL A 219 12.43 6.65 -10.60
CA VAL A 219 12.01 7.30 -9.35
C VAL A 219 10.85 8.26 -9.64
N PRO A 220 9.82 8.33 -8.79
CA PRO A 220 8.77 9.33 -8.94
C PRO A 220 9.35 10.73 -8.75
N ASP A 221 8.73 11.70 -9.39
CA ASP A 221 9.10 13.09 -9.19
C ASP A 221 8.57 13.58 -7.83
N MET A 222 9.41 13.48 -6.80
CA MET A 222 9.10 13.90 -5.43
C MET A 222 9.29 15.41 -5.20
N LYS A 223 9.29 16.22 -6.26
CA LYS A 223 9.79 17.60 -6.23
C LYS A 223 8.77 18.60 -5.65
N TYR A 224 8.15 18.39 -4.47
CA TYR A 224 7.40 19.46 -3.76
C TYR A 224 7.32 19.29 -2.24
N ALA A 225 7.25 20.44 -1.54
CA ALA A 225 7.11 20.70 -0.10
C ALA A 225 8.05 19.92 0.85
N ARG A 226 9.00 20.63 1.46
CA ARG A 226 9.64 20.17 2.69
C ARG A 226 8.57 20.14 3.77
N VAL A 227 8.23 18.95 4.24
CA VAL A 227 7.35 18.79 5.40
C VAL A 227 8.25 18.60 6.60
N GLU A 228 8.07 19.43 7.63
CA GLU A 228 8.70 19.12 8.91
C GLU A 228 7.82 18.11 9.64
N ALA A 229 8.40 16.97 10.00
CA ALA A 229 7.68 15.89 10.64
C ALA A 229 8.32 15.48 11.96
N ILE A 230 7.49 15.14 12.93
CA ILE A 230 7.92 14.53 14.19
C ILE A 230 8.04 13.03 13.97
N VAL A 231 9.26 12.50 14.11
CA VAL A 231 9.58 11.09 13.88
C VAL A 231 10.29 10.49 15.08
N TRP A 232 10.19 9.17 15.24
CA TRP A 232 10.99 8.44 16.22
C TRP A 232 12.45 8.40 15.77
N ASP A 233 13.37 8.71 16.68
CA ASP A 233 14.80 8.62 16.44
C ASP A 233 15.43 7.58 17.37
N ALA A 234 16.03 6.56 16.75
CA ALA A 234 16.63 5.44 17.43
C ALA A 234 17.79 5.84 18.36
N LYS A 235 18.55 6.89 17.98
CA LYS A 235 19.75 7.33 18.71
C LYS A 235 19.37 8.09 19.97
N SER A 236 18.42 9.02 19.86
CA SER A 236 17.92 9.77 21.02
C SER A 236 16.90 8.98 21.85
N LYS A 237 16.41 7.83 21.35
CA LYS A 237 15.32 7.04 21.95
C LYS A 237 14.08 7.91 22.21
N GLY A 238 13.80 8.82 21.30
CA GLY A 238 12.78 9.85 21.48
C GLY A 238 12.29 10.42 20.16
N PHE A 239 11.30 11.31 20.26
CA PHE A 239 10.74 11.99 19.10
C PHE A 239 11.53 13.25 18.78
N VAL A 240 11.86 13.43 17.51
CA VAL A 240 12.59 14.60 17.01
C VAL A 240 11.92 15.13 15.75
N LYS A 241 12.04 16.44 15.52
CA LYS A 241 11.55 17.09 14.31
C LYS A 241 12.60 16.98 13.21
N LYS A 242 12.24 16.44 12.05
CA LYS A 242 13.13 16.30 10.88
C LYS A 242 12.44 16.84 9.61
N PRO A 243 13.20 17.45 8.68
CA PRO A 243 12.66 17.79 7.37
C PRO A 243 12.54 16.53 6.50
N PHE A 244 11.40 16.35 5.85
CA PHE A 244 11.11 15.29 4.90
C PHE A 244 10.76 15.87 3.52
N GLN A 245 11.13 15.13 2.47
CA GLN A 245 10.64 15.42 1.12
C GLN A 245 9.28 14.74 0.95
N ALA A 246 8.22 15.52 0.71
CA ALA A 246 6.89 14.99 0.51
C ALA A 246 6.69 14.49 -0.93
N ALA A 247 6.07 13.33 -1.07
CA ALA A 247 5.62 12.84 -2.35
C ALA A 247 4.35 13.60 -2.81
N TYR A 248 4.47 14.56 -3.74
CA TYR A 248 3.31 15.15 -4.40
C TYR A 248 3.15 14.57 -5.81
N ARG A 249 2.00 13.93 -6.08
CA ARG A 249 1.62 13.31 -7.37
C ARG A 249 2.63 12.27 -7.87
N LEU A 250 2.50 11.05 -7.36
CA LEU A 250 3.18 9.82 -7.82
C LEU A 250 2.64 9.35 -9.19
N THR A 251 2.61 10.24 -10.16
CA THR A 251 2.16 10.01 -11.53
C THR A 251 3.23 10.36 -12.55
N VAL A 252 4.30 11.04 -12.16
CA VAL A 252 5.44 11.37 -13.03
C VAL A 252 6.67 10.63 -12.50
N PHE A 253 7.39 9.95 -13.37
CA PHE A 253 8.56 9.13 -13.03
C PHE A 253 9.74 9.48 -13.93
N LYS A 254 10.96 9.49 -13.38
CA LYS A 254 12.19 9.86 -14.10
C LYS A 254 13.29 8.83 -13.86
N CYS A 255 14.16 8.67 -14.86
CA CYS A 255 15.36 7.85 -14.70
C CYS A 255 16.35 8.55 -13.75
N ALA A 256 16.87 7.82 -12.76
CA ALA A 256 17.88 8.32 -11.81
C ALA A 256 19.31 7.88 -12.17
N SER A 257 19.50 7.13 -13.25
CA SER A 257 20.83 6.71 -13.72
C SER A 257 21.49 7.85 -14.48
N HIS A 258 22.58 8.41 -13.94
CA HIS A 258 23.28 9.58 -14.51
C HIS A 258 23.92 9.31 -15.88
N SER A 259 24.22 8.04 -16.19
CA SER A 259 24.78 7.61 -17.48
C SER A 259 23.71 7.31 -18.52
N CYS A 260 22.43 7.41 -18.18
CA CYS A 260 21.32 7.12 -19.08
C CYS A 260 20.91 8.38 -19.86
N GLU A 261 20.65 8.26 -21.16
CA GLU A 261 20.15 9.37 -21.99
C GLU A 261 18.79 9.91 -21.51
N GLN A 262 18.02 9.10 -20.77
CA GLN A 262 16.73 9.46 -20.18
C GLN A 262 16.87 10.06 -18.76
N PHE A 263 18.09 10.34 -18.30
CA PHE A 263 18.35 10.89 -16.97
C PHE A 263 17.53 12.16 -16.71
N GLY A 264 16.77 12.17 -15.62
CA GLY A 264 15.98 13.33 -15.21
C GLY A 264 14.73 13.63 -16.06
N ILE A 265 14.51 12.94 -17.18
CA ILE A 265 13.33 13.14 -18.04
C ILE A 265 12.10 12.54 -17.37
N GLY A 266 11.08 13.36 -17.12
CA GLY A 266 9.84 12.96 -16.45
C GLY A 266 8.78 12.40 -17.40
N HIS A 267 8.30 11.20 -17.10
CA HIS A 267 7.27 10.47 -17.84
C HIS A 267 6.00 10.33 -17.01
N TYR A 268 4.86 10.78 -17.56
CA TYR A 268 3.56 10.59 -16.89
C TYR A 268 3.08 9.15 -17.06
N ILE A 269 2.88 8.43 -15.95
CA ILE A 269 2.41 7.04 -15.94
C ILE A 269 1.32 6.88 -14.89
N ASN A 270 0.09 6.60 -15.33
CA ASN A 270 -1.05 6.41 -14.46
C ASN A 270 -2.17 5.60 -15.13
N HIS A 271 -3.13 5.11 -14.36
CA HIS A 271 -4.38 4.63 -14.93
C HIS A 271 -5.23 5.81 -15.43
N CYS A 272 -5.98 5.56 -16.49
CA CYS A 272 -6.97 6.47 -17.05
C CYS A 272 -8.06 6.77 -16.01
N ILE A 273 -8.39 8.05 -15.86
CA ILE A 273 -9.42 8.53 -14.93
C ILE A 273 -10.85 8.34 -15.46
N GLY A 274 -10.98 7.94 -16.74
CA GLY A 274 -12.28 7.69 -17.37
C GLY A 274 -13.04 6.58 -16.68
N TYR A 275 -14.36 6.77 -16.55
CA TYR A 275 -15.24 5.81 -15.87
C TYR A 275 -15.11 4.40 -16.48
N LYS A 276 -14.77 3.41 -15.64
CA LYS A 276 -14.55 2.00 -16.02
C LYS A 276 -13.50 1.77 -17.13
N CYS A 277 -12.68 2.78 -17.45
CA CYS A 277 -11.65 2.63 -18.47
C CYS A 277 -10.45 1.86 -17.92
N SER A 278 -9.73 2.36 -16.91
CA SER A 278 -8.56 1.66 -16.36
C SER A 278 -7.41 1.38 -17.37
N GLU A 279 -7.44 1.90 -18.60
CA GLU A 279 -6.26 1.84 -19.49
C GLU A 279 -5.07 2.52 -18.83
N ILE A 280 -3.86 2.08 -19.15
CA ILE A 280 -2.64 2.75 -18.68
C ILE A 280 -2.33 3.92 -19.62
N ILE A 281 -2.30 5.12 -19.06
CA ILE A 281 -1.76 6.33 -19.69
C ILE A 281 -0.26 6.34 -19.41
N ASP A 282 0.52 6.13 -20.47
CA ASP A 282 1.98 6.18 -20.45
C ASP A 282 2.41 7.26 -21.45
N GLY A 283 2.98 8.35 -20.95
CA GLY A 283 3.36 9.51 -21.76
C GLY A 283 4.46 9.21 -22.79
N ARG A 284 5.05 8.01 -22.76
CA ARG A 284 6.00 7.52 -23.78
C ARG A 284 5.28 6.89 -24.97
N ASP A 285 4.03 6.45 -24.79
CA ASP A 285 3.20 5.81 -25.83
C ASP A 285 2.15 6.74 -26.41
N LEU A 286 1.77 7.77 -25.66
CA LEU A 286 0.73 8.73 -26.03
C LEU A 286 1.37 10.06 -26.43
N HIS A 287 1.14 10.49 -27.66
CA HIS A 287 1.69 11.75 -28.18
C HIS A 287 0.67 12.89 -28.16
N GLU A 288 -0.63 12.58 -28.11
CA GLU A 288 -1.69 13.58 -28.12
C GLU A 288 -2.05 14.07 -26.72
N LYS A 289 -2.12 15.39 -26.57
CA LYS A 289 -2.58 16.08 -25.38
C LYS A 289 -3.71 17.03 -25.74
N CYS A 290 -4.68 17.21 -24.84
CA CYS A 290 -5.68 18.26 -24.99
C CYS A 290 -5.06 19.65 -24.75
N SER A 291 -5.85 20.70 -24.98
CA SER A 291 -5.45 22.10 -24.74
C SER A 291 -4.94 22.36 -23.31
N GLU A 292 -5.41 21.59 -22.33
CA GLU A 292 -5.00 21.66 -20.93
C GLU A 292 -3.74 20.82 -20.61
N GLY A 293 -3.05 20.30 -21.63
CA GLY A 293 -1.81 19.54 -21.48
C GLY A 293 -1.97 18.12 -20.92
N ARG A 294 -3.21 17.60 -20.83
CA ARG A 294 -3.48 16.22 -20.36
C ARG A 294 -3.43 15.24 -21.53
N PHE A 295 -2.81 14.09 -21.33
CA PHE A 295 -2.80 13.01 -22.33
C PHE A 295 -4.23 12.53 -22.62
N ILE A 296 -4.55 12.38 -23.90
CA ILE A 296 -5.85 11.90 -24.36
C ILE A 296 -5.83 10.36 -24.28
N CYS A 297 -6.78 9.77 -23.55
CA CYS A 297 -6.86 8.31 -23.50
C CYS A 297 -7.29 7.75 -24.86
N ALA A 298 -6.42 6.95 -25.50
CA ALA A 298 -6.68 6.33 -26.79
C ALA A 298 -7.86 5.34 -26.80
N SER A 299 -8.36 4.91 -25.62
CA SER A 299 -9.52 4.01 -25.54
C SER A 299 -10.85 4.72 -25.28
N CYS A 300 -10.87 5.85 -24.58
CA CYS A 300 -12.13 6.47 -24.13
C CYS A 300 -12.14 7.99 -24.20
N GLY A 301 -11.09 8.62 -24.76
CA GLY A 301 -11.00 10.07 -24.89
C GLY A 301 -10.91 10.82 -23.56
N SER A 302 -10.79 10.11 -22.43
CA SER A 302 -10.80 10.75 -21.11
C SER A 302 -9.57 11.64 -20.94
N CYS A 303 -9.82 12.94 -20.96
CA CYS A 303 -8.93 14.03 -20.57
C CYS A 303 -9.74 15.31 -20.27
N CYS A 304 -10.81 15.53 -21.05
CA CYS A 304 -11.86 16.55 -20.89
C CYS A 304 -13.17 16.06 -21.54
N THR A 305 -14.28 16.78 -21.30
CA THR A 305 -15.62 16.42 -21.83
C THR A 305 -15.66 16.37 -23.35
N THR A 306 -15.07 17.37 -24.03
CA THR A 306 -15.05 17.45 -25.51
C THR A 306 -14.41 16.24 -26.19
N HIS A 307 -13.33 15.69 -25.61
CA HIS A 307 -12.71 14.48 -26.16
C HIS A 307 -13.48 13.23 -25.75
N GLN A 308 -14.05 13.19 -24.55
CA GLN A 308 -14.85 12.07 -24.11
C GLN A 308 -16.10 11.88 -24.99
N GLU A 309 -16.77 12.96 -25.41
CA GLU A 309 -17.95 12.91 -26.29
C GLU A 309 -17.65 12.37 -27.69
N LYS A 310 -16.43 12.57 -28.19
CA LYS A 310 -15.98 12.04 -29.49
C LYS A 310 -15.69 10.54 -29.44
N PHE A 311 -15.47 9.99 -28.26
CA PHE A 311 -15.18 8.57 -28.07
C PHE A 311 -16.48 7.85 -27.65
N GLY A 312 -16.88 6.85 -28.43
CA GLY A 312 -18.04 6.02 -28.15
C GLY A 312 -17.85 5.10 -26.93
N ASN A 313 -18.56 3.96 -26.91
CA ASN A 313 -18.52 3.02 -25.79
C ASN A 313 -17.09 2.63 -25.37
N VAL A 314 -16.84 2.75 -24.07
CA VAL A 314 -15.61 2.33 -23.38
C VAL A 314 -15.26 0.86 -23.67
N ASN A 315 -13.97 0.57 -23.82
CA ASN A 315 -13.36 -0.76 -23.94
C ASN A 315 -13.48 -1.47 -25.30
N LYS A 316 -13.96 -0.83 -26.38
CA LYS A 316 -14.05 -1.44 -27.73
C LYS A 316 -14.78 -2.81 -27.75
N GLY A 317 -15.64 -3.09 -26.77
CA GLY A 317 -16.33 -4.38 -26.63
C GLY A 317 -15.51 -5.50 -25.95
N GLU A 318 -14.27 -5.24 -25.50
CA GLU A 318 -13.49 -6.20 -24.73
C GLU A 318 -14.16 -6.52 -23.38
N THR A 319 -14.14 -7.80 -22.98
CA THR A 319 -14.52 -8.18 -21.62
C THR A 319 -13.49 -7.66 -20.61
N GLU A 320 -13.93 -7.48 -19.35
CA GLU A 320 -13.05 -7.01 -18.27
C GLU A 320 -11.82 -7.92 -18.11
N GLN A 321 -11.99 -9.25 -18.22
CA GLN A 321 -10.91 -10.22 -18.10
C GLN A 321 -9.88 -10.10 -19.25
N VAL A 322 -10.36 -9.99 -20.50
CA VAL A 322 -9.49 -9.87 -21.68
C VAL A 322 -8.66 -8.59 -21.58
N LYS A 323 -9.31 -7.48 -21.27
CA LYS A 323 -8.65 -6.18 -21.08
C LYS A 323 -7.62 -6.22 -19.96
N TYR A 324 -7.99 -6.79 -18.83
CA TYR A 324 -7.11 -6.92 -17.68
C TYR A 324 -5.86 -7.77 -18.00
N ASN A 325 -6.04 -8.93 -18.64
CA ASN A 325 -4.92 -9.76 -19.08
C ASN A 325 -4.03 -8.99 -20.06
N ARG A 326 -4.61 -8.27 -21.03
CA ARG A 326 -3.84 -7.44 -21.98
C ARG A 326 -3.00 -6.37 -21.28
N LEU A 327 -3.55 -5.70 -20.28
CA LEU A 327 -2.87 -4.61 -19.58
C LEU A 327 -1.72 -5.09 -18.69
N TYR A 328 -1.93 -6.21 -17.97
CA TYR A 328 -1.04 -6.59 -16.87
C TYR A 328 -0.26 -7.88 -17.08
N ARG A 329 -0.44 -8.62 -18.19
CA ARG A 329 0.32 -9.86 -18.49
C ARG A 329 1.84 -9.72 -18.42
N ASN A 330 2.37 -8.51 -18.63
CA ASN A 330 3.81 -8.23 -18.58
C ASN A 330 4.27 -7.77 -17.19
N SER A 331 3.36 -7.67 -16.20
CA SER A 331 3.74 -7.40 -14.82
C SER A 331 4.49 -8.61 -14.27
N PRO A 332 5.63 -8.43 -13.58
CA PRO A 332 6.33 -9.56 -12.95
C PRO A 332 5.53 -10.22 -11.82
N PHE A 333 4.41 -9.61 -11.42
CA PHE A 333 3.50 -10.14 -10.40
C PHE A 333 2.28 -10.84 -11.00
N PHE A 334 2.20 -10.94 -12.33
CA PHE A 334 1.12 -11.62 -13.00
C PHE A 334 1.38 -13.13 -12.98
N SER A 335 0.50 -13.93 -12.37
CA SER A 335 0.60 -15.39 -12.43
C SER A 335 0.13 -15.91 -13.79
N SER A 336 0.96 -16.77 -14.38
CA SER A 336 0.73 -17.42 -15.68
C SER A 336 -0.27 -18.55 -15.59
#